data_AF-A0A2V6UJ34-F1
#
_entry.id   AF-A0A2V6UJ34-F1
#
_cell.length_a   1.000
_cell.length_b   1.000
_cell.length_c   1.000
_cell.angle_alpha   90.00
_cell.angle_beta   90.00
_cell.angle_gamma   90.00
#
_symmetry.space_group_name_H-M   'P 1'
#
loop_
_entity.id
_entity.type
_entity.pdbx_description
1 polymer ?
#
loop_
_entity_poly.entity_id
_entity_poly.type
_entity_poly.pdbx_seq_one_letter_code
_entity_poly.pdbx_strand_id
1 'polypeptide(L)'
;MKRALVVAAALCGVLLASCAHAGNGTPINTGSAETLTLAVFGDWPYGPDLFAAAPLLIDSINSDPKVRLVLHVGDIHSGSQPCTGAGLIPPPMTSDPGYNQAVFDLFAQFKDPFVYTPGDNEWTDCHKSKELKSGAPLNELAAVRDLFFPNPGSTLGGRKRQVLSQAQVFDPANPTDAQFVENVMWEESQVVFVTLNMPGSNNDGLRWTAPFTNEPARVHEATERTAADIRWLREAFAVAEATGAQAVLIGLQADMWDPAAIVPGGDGLDGYTAFVRVLADLSVHFGKPVLLINGDSHLYGTDQPLADPHGATGLIHNTQSVANLTRITVQGSTSKPREWLRLTIDPRSPQVFSGENVVYCDDTTCPQ
;
A
#
# COMPACT_ATOMS: atom_id res chain seq x y z
N MET A 1 -53.45 -41.13 17.93
CA MET A 1 -53.19 -39.70 17.72
C MET A 1 -51.70 -39.43 17.92
N LYS A 2 -50.91 -39.38 16.84
CA LYS A 2 -49.49 -39.00 16.89
C LYS A 2 -49.32 -37.84 15.90
N ARG A 3 -48.95 -36.67 16.43
CA ARG A 3 -48.71 -35.43 15.67
C ARG A 3 -47.28 -35.48 15.12
N ALA A 4 -47.12 -35.35 13.81
CA ALA A 4 -45.82 -35.10 13.19
C ALA A 4 -45.63 -33.59 13.10
N LEU A 5 -44.57 -33.06 13.71
CA LEU A 5 -44.09 -31.70 13.48
C LEU A 5 -43.25 -31.70 12.20
N VAL A 6 -43.60 -30.84 11.25
CA VAL A 6 -42.74 -30.49 10.11
C VAL A 6 -42.02 -29.19 10.49
N VAL A 7 -40.70 -29.24 10.57
CA VAL A 7 -39.84 -28.05 10.74
C VAL A 7 -39.52 -27.53 9.35
N ALA A 8 -40.00 -26.33 9.01
CA ALA A 8 -39.61 -25.62 7.81
C ALA A 8 -38.34 -24.81 8.12
N ALA A 9 -37.22 -25.19 7.49
CA ALA A 9 -36.00 -24.39 7.51
C ALA A 9 -36.17 -23.20 6.54
N ALA A 10 -36.17 -21.98 7.08
CA ALA A 10 -36.14 -20.77 6.28
C ALA A 10 -34.69 -20.45 5.90
N LEU A 11 -34.34 -20.62 4.62
CA LEU A 11 -33.12 -20.06 4.03
C LEU A 11 -33.33 -18.56 3.84
N CYS A 12 -32.72 -17.74 4.71
CA CYS A 12 -32.54 -16.31 4.44
C CYS A 12 -31.42 -16.16 3.40
N GLY A 13 -31.79 -15.99 2.13
CA GLY A 13 -30.88 -15.50 1.11
C GLY A 13 -30.64 -14.00 1.31
N VAL A 14 -29.41 -13.63 1.62
CA VAL A 14 -28.97 -12.23 1.61
C VAL A 14 -28.85 -11.81 0.15
N LEU A 15 -29.77 -10.98 -0.31
CA LEU A 15 -29.68 -10.29 -1.60
C LEU A 15 -28.68 -9.14 -1.46
N LEU A 16 -27.46 -9.33 -1.93
CA LEU A 16 -26.50 -8.24 -2.13
C LEU A 16 -26.99 -7.38 -3.30
N ALA A 17 -27.54 -6.21 -2.99
CA ALA A 17 -27.84 -5.19 -3.99
C ALA A 17 -26.52 -4.67 -4.58
N SER A 18 -26.24 -5.04 -5.83
CA SER A 18 -25.05 -4.61 -6.55
C SER A 18 -25.26 -3.20 -7.09
N CYS A 19 -24.68 -2.18 -6.43
CA CYS A 19 -24.46 -0.89 -7.06
C CYS A 19 -23.38 -1.08 -8.12
N ALA A 20 -23.79 -1.25 -9.38
CA ALA A 20 -22.88 -1.39 -10.53
C ALA A 20 -22.10 -0.08 -10.72
N HIS A 21 -20.91 -0.01 -10.11
CA HIS A 21 -19.90 0.99 -10.44
C HIS A 21 -19.19 0.56 -11.72
N ALA A 22 -18.97 1.51 -12.62
CA ALA A 22 -18.33 1.28 -13.91
C ALA A 22 -16.83 0.99 -13.75
N GLY A 23 -16.48 -0.21 -13.31
CA GLY A 23 -15.16 -0.79 -13.53
C GLY A 23 -15.31 -2.09 -14.30
N ASN A 24 -14.44 -2.32 -15.27
CA ASN A 24 -14.41 -3.60 -15.98
C ASN A 24 -13.78 -4.67 -15.08
N GLY A 25 -14.38 -5.86 -15.06
CA GLY A 25 -13.77 -7.08 -14.52
C GLY A 25 -14.32 -7.57 -13.18
N THR A 26 -14.10 -8.84 -12.90
CA THR A 26 -14.30 -9.48 -11.58
C THR A 26 -13.01 -9.32 -10.76
N PRO A 27 -13.04 -8.70 -9.56
CA PRO A 27 -11.83 -8.49 -8.75
C PRO A 27 -11.01 -9.74 -8.47
N ILE A 28 -11.68 -10.88 -8.29
CA ILE A 28 -11.04 -12.19 -8.17
C ILE A 28 -11.14 -12.90 -9.52
N ASN A 29 -10.05 -12.88 -10.30
CA ASN A 29 -9.99 -13.48 -11.62
C ASN A 29 -9.07 -14.71 -11.65
N THR A 30 -9.62 -15.85 -11.26
CA THR A 30 -8.92 -17.15 -11.24
C THR A 30 -8.70 -17.75 -12.64
N GLY A 31 -9.31 -17.17 -13.68
CA GLY A 31 -9.28 -17.71 -15.04
C GLY A 31 -8.06 -17.31 -15.87
N SER A 32 -7.24 -16.38 -15.39
CA SER A 32 -6.06 -15.89 -16.11
C SER A 32 -4.76 -16.50 -15.54
N ALA A 33 -3.97 -17.10 -16.42
CA ALA A 33 -2.60 -17.56 -16.16
C ALA A 33 -1.57 -16.85 -17.06
N GLU A 34 -1.99 -15.76 -17.70
CA GLU A 34 -1.15 -15.02 -18.63
C GLU A 34 -0.15 -14.15 -17.88
N THR A 35 1.03 -13.99 -18.46
CA THR A 35 2.06 -13.10 -17.92
C THR A 35 1.52 -11.69 -17.73
N LEU A 36 1.73 -11.13 -16.55
CA LEU A 36 1.30 -9.79 -16.18
C LEU A 36 2.53 -8.92 -15.89
N THR A 37 2.56 -7.69 -16.39
CA THR A 37 3.63 -6.73 -16.08
C THR A 37 3.05 -5.49 -15.41
N LEU A 38 3.65 -5.11 -14.29
CA LEU A 38 3.33 -3.93 -13.51
C LEU A 38 4.47 -2.91 -13.66
N ALA A 39 4.09 -1.63 -13.61
CA ALA A 39 5.02 -0.58 -13.22
C ALA A 39 4.84 -0.33 -11.72
N VAL A 40 5.91 -0.41 -10.93
CA VAL A 40 5.88 -0.22 -9.48
C VAL A 40 6.85 0.89 -9.10
N PHE A 41 6.38 1.84 -8.30
CA PHE A 41 7.21 2.93 -7.76
C PHE A 41 6.59 3.48 -6.48
N GLY A 42 7.31 4.34 -5.78
CA GLY A 42 6.91 4.98 -4.54
C GLY A 42 7.82 6.18 -4.31
N ASP A 43 7.58 6.92 -3.23
CA ASP A 43 8.38 8.10 -2.90
C ASP A 43 8.46 9.05 -4.11
N TRP A 44 7.31 9.30 -4.73
CA TRP A 44 7.17 10.10 -5.95
C TRP A 44 5.81 10.80 -5.96
N PRO A 45 5.73 12.08 -6.36
CA PRO A 45 6.80 12.94 -6.84
C PRO A 45 7.74 13.52 -5.77
N TYR A 46 7.51 13.31 -4.47
CA TYR A 46 8.49 13.57 -3.39
C TYR A 46 9.26 14.90 -3.52
N GLY A 47 8.56 15.96 -3.90
CA GLY A 47 9.16 17.28 -4.12
C GLY A 47 8.83 17.94 -5.45
N PRO A 48 9.16 19.24 -5.57
CA PRO A 48 8.88 20.02 -6.78
C PRO A 48 9.67 19.52 -8.01
N ASP A 49 10.85 18.94 -7.82
CA ASP A 49 11.71 18.54 -8.94
C ASP A 49 11.19 17.29 -9.67
N LEU A 50 10.71 16.26 -8.96
CA LEU A 50 10.06 15.13 -9.64
C LEU A 50 8.66 15.51 -10.09
N PHE A 51 7.98 16.43 -9.40
CA PHE A 51 6.70 16.96 -9.86
C PHE A 51 6.85 17.65 -11.22
N ALA A 52 7.88 18.49 -11.39
CA ALA A 52 8.19 19.13 -12.67
C ALA A 52 8.63 18.12 -13.75
N ALA A 53 9.31 17.04 -13.34
CA ALA A 53 9.71 15.95 -14.23
C ALA A 53 8.62 14.90 -14.45
N ALA A 54 7.40 15.08 -13.91
CA ALA A 54 6.38 14.06 -13.92
C ALA A 54 6.00 13.53 -15.31
N PRO A 55 5.93 14.37 -16.37
CA PRO A 55 5.68 13.87 -17.72
C PRO A 55 6.66 12.78 -18.18
N LEU A 56 7.93 12.81 -17.73
CA LEU A 56 8.93 11.81 -18.12
C LEU A 56 8.61 10.41 -17.58
N LEU A 57 8.22 10.31 -16.30
CA LEU A 57 7.81 9.02 -15.72
C LEU A 57 6.53 8.52 -16.37
N ILE A 58 5.54 9.41 -16.47
CA ILE A 58 4.22 9.09 -17.03
C ILE A 58 4.37 8.59 -18.48
N ASP A 59 5.15 9.28 -19.32
CA ASP A 59 5.39 8.87 -20.70
C ASP A 59 6.20 7.56 -20.78
N SER A 60 7.19 7.37 -19.92
CA SER A 60 7.97 6.12 -19.85
C SER A 60 7.06 4.92 -19.59
N ILE A 61 6.20 4.99 -18.57
CA ILE A 61 5.26 3.91 -18.25
C ILE A 61 4.18 3.77 -19.32
N ASN A 62 3.58 4.88 -19.78
CA ASN A 62 2.49 4.88 -20.76
C ASN A 62 2.92 4.45 -22.18
N SER A 63 4.22 4.45 -22.47
CA SER A 63 4.78 4.00 -23.75
C SER A 63 5.21 2.54 -23.72
N ASP A 64 5.31 1.91 -22.54
CA ASP A 64 5.62 0.49 -22.42
C ASP A 64 4.38 -0.37 -22.73
N PRO A 65 4.36 -1.11 -23.86
CA PRO A 65 3.20 -1.89 -24.27
C PRO A 65 2.99 -3.15 -23.42
N LYS A 66 3.89 -3.48 -22.48
CA LYS A 66 3.76 -4.63 -21.58
C LYS A 66 3.03 -4.28 -20.29
N VAL A 67 3.13 -3.04 -19.81
CA VAL A 67 2.49 -2.61 -18.56
C VAL A 67 0.97 -2.75 -18.65
N ARG A 68 0.36 -3.30 -17.60
CA ARG A 68 -1.09 -3.51 -17.48
C ARG A 68 -1.69 -2.94 -16.21
N LEU A 69 -0.85 -2.54 -15.26
CA LEU A 69 -1.21 -1.97 -13.97
C LEU A 69 -0.03 -1.15 -13.44
N VAL A 70 -0.34 -0.09 -12.70
CA VAL A 70 0.61 0.76 -11.99
C VAL A 70 0.34 0.62 -10.50
N LEU A 71 1.39 0.39 -9.69
CA LEU A 71 1.32 0.31 -8.24
C LEU A 71 2.21 1.38 -7.61
N HIS A 72 1.62 2.26 -6.81
CA HIS A 72 2.29 3.28 -6.02
C HIS A 72 2.30 2.91 -4.54
N VAL A 73 3.48 2.76 -3.96
CA VAL A 73 3.64 2.26 -2.57
C VAL A 73 3.72 3.36 -1.50
N GLY A 74 3.39 4.61 -1.81
CA GLY A 74 3.27 5.69 -0.81
C GLY A 74 4.25 6.84 -1.01
N ASP A 75 4.15 7.87 -0.18
CA ASP A 75 5.04 9.04 -0.15
C ASP A 75 4.97 9.92 -1.41
N ILE A 76 3.79 10.53 -1.63
CA ILE A 76 3.55 11.47 -2.72
C ILE A 76 4.17 12.85 -2.47
N HIS A 77 4.51 13.19 -1.22
CA HIS A 77 5.39 14.32 -0.91
C HIS A 77 6.54 13.90 0.01
N SER A 78 7.54 14.76 0.11
CA SER A 78 8.66 14.57 1.03
C SER A 78 8.30 14.99 2.45
N GLY A 79 8.91 14.37 3.46
CA GLY A 79 8.85 14.77 4.88
C GLY A 79 9.52 16.13 5.19
N SER A 80 9.70 16.98 4.19
CA SER A 80 10.21 18.35 4.29
C SER A 80 9.33 19.36 3.53
N GLN A 81 8.25 18.90 2.91
CA GLN A 81 7.24 19.75 2.28
C GLN A 81 6.09 20.04 3.23
N PRO A 82 5.37 21.15 3.07
CA PRO A 82 4.15 21.33 3.84
C PRO A 82 3.07 20.31 3.47
N CYS A 83 2.38 19.80 4.49
CA CYS A 83 1.10 19.13 4.35
C CYS A 83 0.00 20.10 3.90
N THR A 84 -1.18 19.57 3.57
CA THR A 84 -2.20 20.35 2.85
C THR A 84 -2.97 21.34 3.72
N GLY A 85 -2.92 21.20 5.04
CA GLY A 85 -3.73 21.99 5.96
C GLY A 85 -5.19 21.56 5.98
N ALA A 86 -5.46 20.31 5.59
CA ALA A 86 -6.80 19.77 5.49
C ALA A 86 -7.59 19.97 6.80
N GLY A 87 -8.85 20.37 6.67
CA GLY A 87 -9.78 20.52 7.80
C GLY A 87 -9.43 21.60 8.84
N LEU A 88 -8.35 22.38 8.66
CA LEU A 88 -7.97 23.46 9.57
C LEU A 88 -8.61 24.79 9.13
N ILE A 89 -9.14 25.55 10.09
CA ILE A 89 -9.84 26.82 9.82
C ILE A 89 -9.30 27.94 10.74
N PRO A 90 -8.64 28.99 10.18
CA PRO A 90 -8.19 29.07 8.79
C PRO A 90 -7.08 28.04 8.49
N PRO A 91 -6.86 27.68 7.20
CA PRO A 91 -5.69 26.88 6.83
C PRO A 91 -4.41 27.58 7.28
N PRO A 92 -3.40 26.85 7.79
CA PRO A 92 -2.12 27.44 8.11
C PRO A 92 -1.51 28.13 6.89
N MET A 93 -0.93 29.33 7.04
CA MET A 93 -0.32 30.04 5.89
C MET A 93 0.84 29.27 5.25
N THR A 94 1.39 28.29 5.95
CA THR A 94 2.48 27.45 5.50
C THR A 94 2.01 26.16 4.82
N SER A 95 0.71 25.83 4.82
CA SER A 95 0.20 24.63 4.18
C SER A 95 0.14 24.75 2.65
N ASP A 96 0.04 23.63 1.94
CA ASP A 96 -0.21 23.58 0.49
C ASP A 96 -1.51 22.83 0.15
N PRO A 97 -2.68 23.51 0.20
CA PRO A 97 -3.98 22.86 -0.01
C PRO A 97 -4.17 22.25 -1.40
N GLY A 98 -3.36 22.64 -2.39
CA GLY A 98 -3.48 22.18 -3.77
C GLY A 98 -2.64 20.95 -4.10
N TYR A 99 -1.69 20.58 -3.23
CA TYR A 99 -0.67 19.58 -3.55
C TYR A 99 -1.27 18.21 -3.89
N ASN A 100 -2.11 17.66 -3.01
CA ASN A 100 -2.70 16.33 -3.23
C ASN A 100 -3.61 16.30 -4.47
N GLN A 101 -4.33 17.39 -4.76
CA GLN A 101 -5.11 17.49 -6.00
C GLN A 101 -4.21 17.46 -7.24
N ALA A 102 -3.07 18.16 -7.20
CA ALA A 102 -2.12 18.18 -8.29
C ALA A 102 -1.49 16.80 -8.52
N VAL A 103 -1.18 16.04 -7.46
CA VAL A 103 -0.73 14.63 -7.56
C VAL A 103 -1.84 13.73 -8.11
N PHE A 104 -3.08 13.88 -7.64
CA PHE A 104 -4.22 13.12 -8.16
C PHE A 104 -4.36 13.33 -9.68
N ASP A 105 -4.17 14.56 -10.16
CA ASP A 105 -4.20 14.89 -11.59
C ASP A 105 -3.03 14.25 -12.37
N LEU A 106 -1.87 14.02 -11.74
CA LEU A 106 -0.79 13.21 -12.31
C LEU A 106 -1.18 11.73 -12.40
N PHE A 107 -1.75 11.16 -11.33
CA PHE A 107 -2.18 9.75 -11.32
C PHE A 107 -3.28 9.48 -12.36
N ALA A 108 -4.15 10.45 -12.62
CA ALA A 108 -5.18 10.35 -13.66
C ALA A 108 -4.61 10.25 -15.10
N GLN A 109 -3.34 10.62 -15.33
CA GLN A 109 -2.71 10.59 -16.65
C GLN A 109 -2.13 9.21 -17.03
N PHE A 110 -2.01 8.27 -16.09
CA PHE A 110 -1.62 6.90 -16.41
C PHE A 110 -2.72 6.22 -17.24
N LYS A 111 -2.34 5.58 -18.34
CA LYS A 111 -3.27 4.90 -19.25
C LYS A 111 -3.84 3.61 -18.63
N ASP A 112 -3.05 2.94 -17.80
CA ASP A 112 -3.39 1.70 -17.10
C ASP A 112 -4.02 1.97 -15.72
N PRO A 113 -4.70 0.97 -15.13
CA PRO A 113 -5.18 1.04 -13.76
C PRO A 113 -4.07 1.43 -12.80
N PHE A 114 -4.36 2.37 -11.91
CA PHE A 114 -3.41 2.86 -10.92
C PHE A 114 -3.90 2.51 -9.51
N VAL A 115 -3.12 1.73 -8.77
CA VAL A 115 -3.35 1.37 -7.38
C VAL A 115 -2.38 2.15 -6.51
N TYR A 116 -2.87 2.74 -5.43
CA TYR A 116 -2.11 3.58 -4.50
C TYR A 116 -2.41 3.13 -3.07
N THR A 117 -1.38 3.14 -2.22
CA THR A 117 -1.52 3.05 -0.76
C THR A 117 -0.79 4.23 -0.09
N PRO A 118 -1.32 4.85 0.97
CA PRO A 118 -0.67 5.97 1.65
C PRO A 118 0.63 5.60 2.35
N GLY A 119 1.54 6.56 2.43
CA GLY A 119 2.75 6.54 3.25
C GLY A 119 2.66 7.45 4.47
N ASP A 120 3.78 7.65 5.18
CA ASP A 120 3.83 8.49 6.38
C ASP A 120 3.82 9.98 6.07
N ASN A 121 4.50 10.41 5.00
CA ASN A 121 4.60 11.84 4.66
C ASN A 121 3.23 12.46 4.45
N GLU A 122 2.32 11.75 3.76
CA GLU A 122 0.95 12.22 3.52
C GLU A 122 0.17 12.64 4.76
N TRP A 123 0.51 12.11 5.95
CA TRP A 123 -0.31 12.36 7.14
C TRP A 123 0.41 12.15 8.47
N THR A 124 1.01 10.98 8.76
CA THR A 124 1.60 10.74 10.10
C THR A 124 2.72 11.73 10.37
N ASP A 125 3.56 12.03 9.37
CA ASP A 125 4.71 12.91 9.54
C ASP A 125 4.35 14.40 9.61
N CYS A 126 3.10 14.78 9.35
CA CYS A 126 2.64 16.16 9.47
C CYS A 126 2.79 16.76 10.89
N HIS A 127 3.08 15.95 11.91
CA HIS A 127 3.46 16.42 13.24
C HIS A 127 4.98 16.65 13.45
N LYS A 128 5.84 16.20 12.53
CA LYS A 128 7.30 16.28 12.62
C LYS A 128 7.80 17.69 12.38
N SER A 129 9.04 17.96 12.82
CA SER A 129 9.56 19.32 12.95
C SER A 129 9.51 20.17 11.65
N LYS A 130 9.63 19.54 10.48
CA LYS A 130 9.62 20.22 9.18
C LYS A 130 8.22 20.49 8.64
N GLU A 131 7.21 19.79 9.16
CA GLU A 131 5.84 19.80 8.63
C GLU A 131 4.81 20.27 9.67
N LEU A 132 5.15 20.30 10.97
CA LEU A 132 4.26 20.58 12.11
C LEU A 132 3.44 21.87 12.03
N LYS A 133 3.79 22.79 11.13
CA LYS A 133 3.08 24.05 10.94
C LYS A 133 2.06 24.00 9.80
N SER A 134 1.86 22.85 9.17
CA SER A 134 1.11 22.76 7.92
C SER A 134 -0.15 21.90 8.00
N GLY A 135 -0.14 20.76 8.70
CA GLY A 135 -1.29 19.83 8.71
C GLY A 135 -1.41 19.01 9.99
N ALA A 136 -2.65 18.65 10.36
CA ALA A 136 -2.92 17.77 11.48
C ALA A 136 -3.07 16.32 10.98
N PRO A 137 -2.34 15.32 11.53
CA PRO A 137 -2.25 13.99 10.92
C PRO A 137 -3.59 13.34 10.54
N LEU A 138 -4.58 13.30 11.44
CA LEU A 138 -5.87 12.67 11.13
C LEU A 138 -6.71 13.43 10.10
N ASN A 139 -6.55 14.75 10.03
CA ASN A 139 -7.25 15.52 9.01
C ASN A 139 -6.66 15.26 7.62
N GLU A 140 -5.32 15.13 7.55
CA GLU A 140 -4.61 14.83 6.31
C GLU A 140 -4.95 13.41 5.83
N LEU A 141 -4.96 12.41 6.73
CA LEU A 141 -5.39 11.05 6.41
C LEU A 141 -6.83 11.02 5.86
N ALA A 142 -7.75 11.76 6.49
CA ALA A 142 -9.12 11.86 6.01
C ALA A 142 -9.18 12.49 4.59
N ALA A 143 -8.42 13.55 4.35
CA ALA A 143 -8.36 14.18 3.03
C ALA A 143 -7.74 13.29 1.95
N VAL A 144 -6.71 12.50 2.29
CA VAL A 144 -6.12 11.50 1.40
C VAL A 144 -7.16 10.45 1.02
N ARG A 145 -7.89 9.91 2.00
CA ARG A 145 -8.98 8.94 1.77
C ARG A 145 -10.07 9.52 0.87
N ASP A 146 -10.53 10.73 1.16
CA ASP A 146 -11.59 11.40 0.39
C ASP A 146 -11.19 11.66 -1.07
N LEU A 147 -9.94 12.07 -1.32
CA LEU A 147 -9.48 12.44 -2.65
C LEU A 147 -9.05 11.24 -3.50
N PHE A 148 -8.24 10.34 -2.94
CA PHE A 148 -7.63 9.24 -3.70
C PHE A 148 -8.49 7.97 -3.73
N PHE A 149 -9.44 7.84 -2.80
CA PHE A 149 -10.33 6.69 -2.71
C PHE A 149 -11.83 7.07 -2.71
N PRO A 150 -12.28 7.98 -3.60
CA PRO A 150 -13.66 8.50 -3.58
C PRO A 150 -14.70 7.43 -3.95
N ASN A 151 -14.26 6.35 -4.59
CA ASN A 151 -15.08 5.19 -4.93
C ASN A 151 -14.33 3.93 -4.48
N PRO A 152 -14.51 3.47 -3.23
CA PRO A 152 -13.89 2.24 -2.76
C PRO A 152 -14.16 1.09 -3.73
N GLY A 153 -13.15 0.24 -3.96
CA GLY A 153 -13.25 -0.89 -4.89
C GLY A 153 -13.01 -0.54 -6.37
N SER A 154 -12.58 0.68 -6.69
CA SER A 154 -12.15 1.07 -8.03
C SER A 154 -10.72 1.61 -8.03
N THR A 155 -9.92 1.23 -9.02
CA THR A 155 -8.59 1.83 -9.22
C THR A 155 -8.69 3.28 -9.73
N LEU A 156 -7.59 4.02 -9.60
CA LEU A 156 -7.34 5.29 -10.27
C LEU A 156 -6.84 5.05 -11.72
N GLY A 157 -6.41 6.13 -12.38
CA GLY A 157 -5.88 6.10 -13.74
C GLY A 157 -6.90 5.79 -14.83
N GLY A 158 -6.41 5.47 -16.02
CA GLY A 158 -7.17 4.97 -17.15
C GLY A 158 -7.50 3.49 -17.03
N ARG A 159 -8.34 2.98 -17.95
CA ARG A 159 -8.74 1.54 -18.00
C ARG A 159 -9.15 0.96 -16.64
N LYS A 160 -9.79 1.79 -15.77
CA LYS A 160 -10.11 1.45 -14.39
C LYS A 160 -10.67 0.05 -14.22
N ARG A 161 -10.21 -0.63 -13.18
CA ARG A 161 -10.64 -1.98 -12.81
C ARG A 161 -11.35 -1.98 -11.47
N GLN A 162 -12.17 -3.00 -11.27
CA GLN A 162 -12.71 -3.30 -9.95
C GLN A 162 -11.69 -4.07 -9.13
N VAL A 163 -11.55 -3.68 -7.87
CA VAL A 163 -10.80 -4.36 -6.83
C VAL A 163 -11.74 -4.56 -5.64
N LEU A 164 -11.43 -5.50 -4.75
CA LEU A 164 -12.09 -5.56 -3.45
C LEU A 164 -11.48 -4.47 -2.57
N SER A 165 -12.30 -3.69 -1.88
CA SER A 165 -11.85 -2.78 -0.82
C SER A 165 -12.26 -3.34 0.52
N GLN A 166 -11.40 -3.21 1.54
CA GLN A 166 -11.74 -3.59 2.91
C GLN A 166 -13.01 -2.87 3.37
N ALA A 167 -13.27 -1.65 2.89
CA ALA A 167 -14.51 -0.91 3.14
C ALA A 167 -15.80 -1.63 2.66
N GLN A 168 -15.69 -2.54 1.68
CA GLN A 168 -16.82 -3.24 1.07
C GLN A 168 -16.96 -4.69 1.52
N VAL A 169 -15.83 -5.34 1.83
CA VAL A 169 -15.76 -6.77 2.20
C VAL A 169 -15.08 -6.97 3.55
N PHE A 170 -15.31 -6.06 4.49
CA PHE A 170 -14.82 -6.16 5.86
C PHE A 170 -15.36 -7.39 6.59
N ASP A 171 -14.64 -7.83 7.62
CA ASP A 171 -15.10 -8.86 8.55
C ASP A 171 -16.34 -8.34 9.32
N PRO A 172 -17.52 -8.99 9.21
CA PRO A 172 -18.72 -8.57 9.93
C PRO A 172 -18.57 -8.57 11.47
N ALA A 173 -17.59 -9.30 12.02
CA ALA A 173 -17.25 -9.25 13.44
C ALA A 173 -16.46 -7.98 13.83
N ASN A 174 -15.91 -7.26 12.85
CA ASN A 174 -15.14 -6.03 13.00
C ASN A 174 -15.68 -4.94 12.03
N PRO A 175 -16.92 -4.46 12.19
CA PRO A 175 -17.55 -3.54 11.24
C PRO A 175 -16.86 -2.17 11.11
N THR A 176 -15.99 -1.81 12.06
CA THR A 176 -15.15 -0.61 11.98
C THR A 176 -14.12 -0.69 10.86
N ASP A 177 -13.79 -1.89 10.38
CA ASP A 177 -12.90 -2.09 9.23
C ASP A 177 -13.45 -1.45 7.95
N ALA A 178 -14.75 -1.16 7.91
CA ALA A 178 -15.40 -0.46 6.80
C ALA A 178 -14.80 0.94 6.52
N GLN A 179 -14.03 1.52 7.47
CA GLN A 179 -13.40 2.84 7.31
C GLN A 179 -12.09 2.83 6.51
N PHE A 180 -11.46 1.66 6.29
CA PHE A 180 -10.17 1.54 5.60
C PHE A 180 -10.40 1.35 4.10
N VAL A 181 -10.74 2.46 3.43
CA VAL A 181 -11.08 2.49 2.00
C VAL A 181 -9.87 2.24 1.09
N GLU A 182 -8.67 2.56 1.58
CA GLU A 182 -7.40 2.47 0.88
C GLU A 182 -6.83 1.05 0.78
N ASN A 183 -7.27 0.16 1.67
CA ASN A 183 -6.86 -1.24 1.67
C ASN A 183 -7.65 -1.99 0.60
N VAL A 184 -6.95 -2.47 -0.42
CA VAL A 184 -7.58 -3.19 -1.54
C VAL A 184 -6.93 -4.55 -1.78
N MET A 185 -7.66 -5.42 -2.47
CA MET A 185 -7.24 -6.76 -2.85
C MET A 185 -7.83 -7.13 -4.22
N TRP A 186 -7.08 -7.86 -5.03
CA TRP A 186 -7.57 -8.47 -6.26
C TRP A 186 -6.75 -9.70 -6.62
N GLU A 187 -7.22 -10.50 -7.57
CA GLU A 187 -6.47 -11.62 -8.12
C GLU A 187 -6.35 -11.48 -9.64
N GLU A 188 -5.13 -11.62 -10.16
CA GLU A 188 -4.85 -11.70 -11.58
C GLU A 188 -3.59 -12.54 -11.81
N SER A 189 -3.53 -13.27 -12.93
CA SER A 189 -2.37 -14.12 -13.24
C SER A 189 -2.08 -15.16 -12.14
N GLN A 190 -3.13 -15.70 -11.51
CA GLN A 190 -3.05 -16.58 -10.34
C GLN A 190 -2.21 -15.99 -9.17
N VAL A 191 -2.13 -14.66 -9.04
CA VAL A 191 -1.48 -13.99 -7.92
C VAL A 191 -2.53 -13.15 -7.21
N VAL A 192 -2.62 -13.30 -5.89
CA VAL A 192 -3.40 -12.38 -5.05
C VAL A 192 -2.55 -11.18 -4.71
N PHE A 193 -3.07 -9.99 -4.97
CA PHE A 193 -2.47 -8.71 -4.64
C PHE A 193 -3.21 -8.12 -3.46
N VAL A 194 -2.48 -7.50 -2.54
CA VAL A 194 -3.06 -6.80 -1.39
C VAL A 194 -2.28 -5.52 -1.10
N THR A 195 -2.98 -4.41 -0.87
CA THR A 195 -2.39 -3.19 -0.32
C THR A 195 -2.81 -2.98 1.13
N LEU A 196 -1.90 -2.39 1.90
CA LEU A 196 -2.08 -2.14 3.32
C LEU A 196 -1.56 -0.73 3.66
N ASN A 197 -2.33 0.00 4.45
CA ASN A 197 -1.89 1.28 5.01
C ASN A 197 -0.97 1.02 6.21
N MET A 198 0.28 0.66 5.90
CA MET A 198 1.37 0.52 6.88
C MET A 198 2.39 1.63 6.64
N PRO A 199 2.22 2.81 7.24
CA PRO A 199 3.10 3.96 7.06
C PRO A 199 4.39 3.79 7.87
N GLY A 200 5.40 4.55 7.47
CA GLY A 200 6.71 4.67 8.07
C GLY A 200 6.64 5.24 9.48
N SER A 201 7.80 5.71 9.97
CA SER A 201 7.86 6.38 11.28
C SER A 201 7.34 5.50 12.42
N ASN A 202 7.75 4.22 12.37
CA ASN A 202 7.37 3.16 13.30
C ASN A 202 5.85 2.93 13.39
N ASN A 203 5.16 2.96 12.25
CA ASN A 203 3.71 2.76 12.15
C ASN A 203 2.91 3.83 12.93
N ASP A 204 3.24 5.11 12.71
CA ASP A 204 2.77 6.24 13.53
C ASP A 204 3.16 6.09 15.01
N GLY A 205 4.29 5.44 15.31
CA GLY A 205 4.73 5.12 16.68
C GLY A 205 5.27 6.32 17.44
N LEU A 206 5.64 7.38 16.73
CA LEU A 206 6.20 8.61 17.28
C LEU A 206 5.12 9.49 17.92
N ARG A 207 5.45 10.13 19.05
CA ARG A 207 4.51 11.04 19.72
C ARG A 207 4.32 12.32 18.92
N TRP A 208 3.06 12.65 18.65
CA TRP A 208 2.70 13.89 17.98
C TRP A 208 3.08 15.11 18.82
N THR A 209 3.74 16.07 18.17
CA THR A 209 4.24 17.28 18.82
C THR A 209 3.26 18.46 18.68
N ALA A 210 3.42 19.49 19.52
CA ALA A 210 2.58 20.69 19.44
C ALA A 210 2.74 21.36 18.05
N PRO A 211 1.66 21.91 17.46
CA PRO A 211 0.34 22.14 18.06
C PRO A 211 -0.63 20.95 17.96
N PHE A 212 -0.24 19.85 17.32
CA PHE A 212 -1.14 18.73 16.99
C PHE A 212 -1.04 17.55 17.98
N THR A 213 -0.55 17.78 19.20
CA THR A 213 -0.45 16.73 20.22
C THR A 213 -1.83 16.16 20.57
N ASN A 214 -2.04 14.88 20.26
CA ASN A 214 -3.23 14.13 20.66
C ASN A 214 -2.93 12.62 20.77
N GLU A 215 -2.17 12.26 21.81
CA GLU A 215 -1.70 10.88 22.02
C GLU A 215 -2.82 9.83 22.06
N PRO A 216 -3.99 10.06 22.71
CA PRO A 216 -5.08 9.08 22.67
C PRO A 216 -5.61 8.82 21.26
N ALA A 217 -5.73 9.85 20.43
CA ALA A 217 -6.22 9.69 19.06
C ALA A 217 -5.20 8.96 18.17
N ARG A 218 -3.91 9.30 18.31
CA ARG A 218 -2.81 8.61 17.64
C ARG A 218 -2.81 7.11 17.95
N VAL A 219 -2.76 6.76 19.24
CA VAL A 219 -2.74 5.35 19.68
C VAL A 219 -3.98 4.61 19.21
N HIS A 220 -5.15 5.25 19.25
CA HIS A 220 -6.39 4.65 18.76
C HIS A 220 -6.34 4.39 17.26
N GLU A 221 -5.95 5.38 16.45
CA GLU A 221 -5.81 5.23 15.00
C GLU A 221 -4.86 4.08 14.66
N ALA A 222 -3.63 4.11 15.19
CA ALA A 222 -2.61 3.13 14.86
C ALA A 222 -3.04 1.70 15.27
N THR A 223 -3.71 1.57 16.42
CA THR A 223 -4.22 0.28 16.90
C THR A 223 -5.31 -0.29 16.00
N GLU A 224 -6.32 0.53 15.66
CA GLU A 224 -7.43 0.09 14.81
C GLU A 224 -6.96 -0.24 13.40
N ARG A 225 -6.11 0.62 12.80
CA ARG A 225 -5.52 0.42 11.47
C ARG A 225 -4.68 -0.85 11.41
N THR A 226 -3.74 -1.02 12.36
CA THR A 226 -2.90 -2.23 12.40
C THR A 226 -3.73 -3.50 12.56
N ALA A 227 -4.78 -3.47 13.38
CA ALA A 227 -5.67 -4.62 13.55
C ALA A 227 -6.46 -4.93 12.27
N ALA A 228 -6.93 -3.90 11.56
CA ALA A 228 -7.62 -4.03 10.29
C ALA A 228 -6.69 -4.55 9.18
N ASP A 229 -5.46 -4.04 9.10
CA ASP A 229 -4.44 -4.50 8.15
C ASP A 229 -4.10 -5.98 8.38
N ILE A 230 -3.96 -6.40 9.65
CA ILE A 230 -3.72 -7.80 10.00
C ILE A 230 -4.90 -8.69 9.55
N ARG A 231 -6.15 -8.25 9.75
CA ARG A 231 -7.33 -9.00 9.28
C ARG A 231 -7.39 -9.06 7.76
N TRP A 232 -7.09 -7.95 7.08
CA TRP A 232 -7.06 -7.88 5.63
C TRP A 232 -5.97 -8.77 5.02
N LEU A 233 -4.79 -8.78 5.61
CA LEU A 233 -3.69 -9.67 5.24
C LEU A 233 -4.11 -11.15 5.39
N ARG A 234 -4.77 -11.51 6.49
CA ARG A 234 -5.29 -12.87 6.69
C ARG A 234 -6.30 -13.27 5.62
N GLU A 235 -7.21 -12.35 5.28
CA GLU A 235 -8.19 -12.58 4.22
C GLU A 235 -7.50 -12.78 2.86
N ALA A 236 -6.48 -11.98 2.54
CA ALA A 236 -5.73 -12.15 1.29
C ALA A 236 -5.08 -13.54 1.16
N PHE A 237 -4.49 -14.05 2.23
CA PHE A 237 -3.94 -15.41 2.24
C PHE A 237 -5.04 -16.49 2.19
N ALA A 238 -6.17 -16.28 2.86
CA ALA A 238 -7.32 -17.19 2.77
C ALA A 238 -7.90 -17.24 1.34
N VAL A 239 -8.00 -16.10 0.66
CA VAL A 239 -8.37 -16.03 -0.77
C VAL A 239 -7.34 -16.77 -1.61
N ALA A 240 -6.04 -16.54 -1.41
CA ALA A 240 -4.98 -17.20 -2.15
C ALA A 240 -5.04 -18.74 -2.04
N GLU A 241 -5.36 -19.26 -0.85
CA GLU A 241 -5.57 -20.70 -0.64
C GLU A 241 -6.86 -21.19 -1.32
N ALA A 242 -7.97 -20.47 -1.15
CA ALA A 242 -9.27 -20.85 -1.69
C ALA A 242 -9.29 -20.87 -3.23
N THR A 243 -8.53 -19.99 -3.87
CA THR A 243 -8.42 -19.90 -5.33
C THR A 243 -7.24 -20.70 -5.90
N GLY A 244 -6.36 -21.21 -5.04
CA GLY A 244 -5.18 -21.96 -5.45
C GLY A 244 -4.08 -21.10 -6.08
N ALA A 245 -4.04 -19.80 -5.76
CA ALA A 245 -3.07 -18.84 -6.26
C ALA A 245 -1.62 -19.35 -6.16
N GLN A 246 -0.79 -18.99 -7.14
CA GLN A 246 0.62 -19.36 -7.20
C GLN A 246 1.53 -18.46 -6.36
N ALA A 247 1.08 -17.24 -6.04
CA ALA A 247 1.82 -16.33 -5.18
C ALA A 247 0.91 -15.29 -4.53
N VAL A 248 1.46 -14.56 -3.54
CA VAL A 248 0.87 -13.34 -2.98
C VAL A 248 1.83 -12.18 -3.20
N LEU A 249 1.31 -11.02 -3.63
CA LEU A 249 2.03 -9.75 -3.70
C LEU A 249 1.42 -8.77 -2.69
N ILE A 250 2.26 -8.17 -1.86
CA ILE A 250 1.88 -7.22 -0.81
C ILE A 250 2.52 -5.87 -1.14
N GLY A 251 1.72 -4.81 -1.21
CA GLY A 251 2.18 -3.43 -1.35
C GLY A 251 1.86 -2.61 -0.11
N LEU A 252 2.87 -1.98 0.50
CA LEU A 252 2.74 -1.07 1.63
C LEU A 252 3.88 -0.07 1.60
N GLN A 253 3.85 1.00 2.41
CA GLN A 253 4.91 2.01 2.34
C GLN A 253 6.14 1.67 3.17
N ALA A 254 5.97 1.33 4.45
CA ALA A 254 7.06 1.25 5.42
C ALA A 254 8.18 0.26 5.06
N ASP A 255 9.44 0.69 5.22
CA ASP A 255 10.57 -0.22 5.35
C ASP A 255 10.67 -0.72 6.80
N MET A 256 10.01 -1.84 7.07
CA MET A 256 9.96 -2.44 8.41
C MET A 256 11.31 -3.03 8.88
N TRP A 257 12.38 -2.95 8.08
CA TRP A 257 13.72 -3.43 8.44
C TRP A 257 14.80 -2.35 8.25
N ASP A 258 14.44 -1.07 8.17
CA ASP A 258 15.39 0.02 7.92
C ASP A 258 16.44 0.11 9.04
N PRO A 259 17.74 -0.09 8.74
CA PRO A 259 18.82 0.10 9.70
C PRO A 259 18.86 1.51 10.31
N ALA A 260 18.40 2.54 9.60
CA ALA A 260 18.35 3.91 10.10
C ALA A 260 17.32 4.09 11.23
N ALA A 261 16.27 3.28 11.27
CA ALA A 261 15.25 3.34 12.32
C ALA A 261 15.73 2.78 13.68
N ILE A 262 16.76 1.92 13.69
CA ILE A 262 17.26 1.24 14.91
C ILE A 262 18.53 1.85 15.51
N VAL A 263 19.09 2.90 14.88
CA VAL A 263 20.21 3.66 15.48
C VAL A 263 19.71 4.47 16.69
N PRO A 264 20.60 4.91 17.61
CA PRO A 264 20.20 5.77 18.71
C PRO A 264 19.49 7.05 18.22
N GLY A 265 18.22 7.22 18.62
CA GLY A 265 17.40 8.35 18.21
C GLY A 265 16.64 8.17 16.88
N GLY A 266 16.75 7.00 16.24
CA GLY A 266 15.87 6.60 15.14
C GLY A 266 14.45 6.28 15.63
N ASP A 267 13.54 6.11 14.68
CA ASP A 267 12.09 6.04 14.94
C ASP A 267 11.65 4.74 15.64
N GLY A 268 12.48 3.69 15.58
CA GLY A 268 12.16 2.35 16.03
C GLY A 268 11.39 1.54 14.98
N LEU A 269 11.28 0.24 15.22
CA LEU A 269 10.58 -0.72 14.33
C LEU A 269 9.61 -1.63 15.10
N ASP A 270 9.43 -1.42 16.40
CA ASP A 270 8.63 -2.28 17.25
C ASP A 270 7.12 -2.20 16.94
N GLY A 271 6.65 -1.07 16.42
CA GLY A 271 5.28 -0.84 15.95
C GLY A 271 4.83 -1.77 14.82
N TYR A 272 5.77 -2.37 14.09
CA TYR A 272 5.49 -3.33 13.02
C TYR A 272 5.49 -4.79 13.49
N THR A 273 6.00 -5.08 14.68
CA THR A 273 6.31 -6.46 15.10
C THR A 273 5.10 -7.38 15.12
N ALA A 274 3.93 -6.87 15.51
CA ALA A 274 2.69 -7.65 15.48
C ALA A 274 2.30 -8.05 14.06
N PHE A 275 2.37 -7.11 13.12
CA PHE A 275 2.09 -7.35 11.71
C PHE A 275 3.09 -8.33 11.09
N VAL A 276 4.40 -8.11 11.29
CA VAL A 276 5.46 -8.95 10.69
C VAL A 276 5.40 -10.39 11.18
N ARG A 277 5.04 -10.63 12.45
CA ARG A 277 4.81 -12.00 12.96
C ARG A 277 3.65 -12.69 12.26
N VAL A 278 2.55 -11.98 12.02
CA VAL A 278 1.42 -12.54 11.25
C VAL A 278 1.82 -12.81 9.81
N LEU A 279 2.54 -11.89 9.17
CA LEU A 279 3.08 -12.08 7.82
C LEU A 279 3.97 -13.33 7.75
N ALA A 280 4.84 -13.54 8.74
CA ALA A 280 5.71 -14.71 8.82
C ALA A 280 4.90 -16.01 8.93
N ASP A 281 3.90 -16.05 9.81
CA ASP A 281 3.04 -17.23 10.00
C ASP A 281 2.27 -17.58 8.73
N LEU A 282 1.66 -16.58 8.09
CA LEU A 282 0.89 -16.75 6.86
C LEU A 282 1.78 -17.18 5.70
N SER A 283 2.97 -16.58 5.56
CA SER A 283 3.93 -16.94 4.51
C SER A 283 4.37 -18.38 4.65
N VAL A 284 4.77 -18.82 5.86
CA VAL A 284 5.17 -20.22 6.11
C VAL A 284 4.02 -21.18 5.82
N HIS A 285 2.79 -20.83 6.21
CA HIS A 285 1.62 -21.66 5.98
C HIS A 285 1.30 -21.81 4.48
N PHE A 286 1.33 -20.70 3.74
CA PHE A 286 1.04 -20.67 2.31
C PHE A 286 2.01 -21.52 1.48
N GLY A 287 3.28 -21.58 1.89
CA GLY A 287 4.29 -22.47 1.30
C GLY A 287 4.67 -22.17 -0.16
N LYS A 288 4.15 -21.08 -0.73
CA LYS A 288 4.40 -20.59 -2.09
C LYS A 288 5.01 -19.17 -2.06
N PRO A 289 5.55 -18.64 -3.16
CA PRO A 289 6.19 -17.32 -3.16
C PRO A 289 5.30 -16.20 -2.61
N VAL A 290 5.86 -15.38 -1.72
CA VAL A 290 5.29 -14.13 -1.22
C VAL A 290 6.27 -13.01 -1.54
N LEU A 291 5.78 -11.96 -2.22
CA LEU A 291 6.55 -10.76 -2.53
C LEU A 291 5.99 -9.58 -1.75
N LEU A 292 6.82 -8.97 -0.90
CA LEU A 292 6.53 -7.68 -0.27
C LEU A 292 7.23 -6.57 -1.06
N ILE A 293 6.51 -5.50 -1.38
CA ILE A 293 7.07 -4.31 -2.02
C ILE A 293 6.80 -3.09 -1.14
N ASN A 294 7.85 -2.33 -0.83
CA ASN A 294 7.80 -1.11 -0.03
C ASN A 294 8.63 0.04 -0.62
N GLY A 295 8.44 1.24 -0.10
CA GLY A 295 9.22 2.45 -0.39
C GLY A 295 10.01 2.87 0.84
N ASP A 296 9.81 4.11 1.32
CA ASP A 296 10.26 4.64 2.63
C ASP A 296 11.77 4.90 2.69
N SER A 297 12.61 3.86 2.59
CA SER A 297 14.08 4.03 2.61
C SER A 297 14.67 4.60 1.32
N HIS A 298 13.85 4.85 0.29
CA HIS A 298 14.19 5.48 -1.00
C HIS A 298 15.25 4.81 -1.88
N LEU A 299 15.84 3.70 -1.44
CA LEU A 299 16.94 3.01 -2.10
C LEU A 299 16.47 1.65 -2.61
N TYR A 300 16.73 1.39 -3.89
CA TYR A 300 16.40 0.08 -4.46
C TYR A 300 17.17 -1.03 -3.73
N GLY A 301 16.45 -2.06 -3.30
CA GLY A 301 17.01 -3.23 -2.65
C GLY A 301 16.12 -4.44 -2.81
N THR A 302 16.73 -5.64 -2.84
CA THR A 302 15.99 -6.90 -2.75
C THR A 302 16.68 -7.84 -1.77
N ASP A 303 15.90 -8.40 -0.86
CA ASP A 303 16.38 -9.30 0.18
C ASP A 303 15.30 -10.29 0.64
N GLN A 304 15.65 -11.12 1.61
CA GLN A 304 14.74 -12.05 2.30
C GLN A 304 14.88 -11.81 3.80
N PRO A 305 14.22 -10.77 4.34
CA PRO A 305 14.59 -10.23 5.66
C PRO A 305 14.31 -11.21 6.80
N LEU A 306 13.46 -12.21 6.57
CA LEU A 306 13.06 -13.24 7.53
C LEU A 306 13.64 -14.64 7.21
N ALA A 307 14.55 -14.78 6.23
CA ALA A 307 15.10 -16.09 5.88
C ALA A 307 15.99 -16.67 7.00
N ASP A 308 16.80 -15.85 7.65
CA ASP A 308 17.65 -16.24 8.78
C ASP A 308 17.14 -15.58 10.09
N PRO A 309 16.53 -16.34 11.01
CA PRO A 309 16.02 -15.80 12.28
C PRO A 309 17.15 -15.33 13.23
N HIS A 310 18.41 -15.70 12.95
CA HIS A 310 19.59 -15.26 13.71
C HIS A 310 20.40 -14.18 12.98
N GLY A 311 19.98 -13.79 11.77
CA GLY A 311 20.59 -12.71 10.99
C GLY A 311 20.21 -11.33 11.51
N ALA A 312 20.91 -10.29 11.02
CA ALA A 312 20.70 -8.91 11.47
C ALA A 312 19.24 -8.44 11.33
N THR A 313 18.60 -8.75 10.21
CA THR A 313 17.18 -8.42 9.95
C THR A 313 16.21 -9.34 10.70
N GLY A 314 16.54 -10.63 10.84
CA GLY A 314 15.69 -11.60 11.56
C GLY A 314 15.53 -11.30 13.05
N LEU A 315 16.56 -10.70 13.65
CA LEU A 315 16.55 -10.29 15.06
C LEU A 315 15.62 -9.09 15.35
N ILE A 316 15.21 -8.31 14.33
CA ILE A 316 14.39 -7.10 14.51
C ILE A 316 13.01 -7.46 15.05
N HIS A 317 12.32 -8.43 14.44
CA HIS A 317 10.96 -8.83 14.83
C HIS A 317 10.89 -10.20 15.54
N ASN A 318 12.02 -10.94 15.54
CA ASN A 318 12.18 -12.23 16.21
C ASN A 318 11.12 -13.26 15.77
N THR A 319 11.03 -13.49 14.46
CA THR A 319 10.13 -14.48 13.85
C THR A 319 10.85 -15.82 13.64
N GLN A 320 10.10 -16.86 13.26
CA GLN A 320 10.65 -18.05 12.62
C GLN A 320 11.33 -17.73 11.28
N SER A 321 12.08 -18.69 10.73
CA SER A 321 12.59 -18.62 9.36
C SER A 321 11.45 -18.68 8.34
N VAL A 322 11.48 -17.76 7.38
CA VAL A 322 10.49 -17.63 6.30
C VAL A 322 11.23 -17.56 4.96
N ALA A 323 11.50 -18.73 4.37
CA ALA A 323 12.31 -18.84 3.15
C ALA A 323 11.60 -18.39 1.86
N ASN A 324 10.27 -18.27 1.89
CA ASN A 324 9.44 -17.94 0.72
C ASN A 324 8.97 -16.48 0.68
N LEU A 325 9.42 -15.64 1.61
CA LEU A 325 9.18 -14.19 1.60
C LEU A 325 10.40 -13.48 1.01
N THR A 326 10.19 -12.82 -0.13
CA THR A 326 11.14 -11.88 -0.72
C THR A 326 10.58 -10.47 -0.56
N ARG A 327 11.47 -9.50 -0.32
CA ARG A 327 11.13 -8.09 -0.29
C ARG A 327 11.85 -7.33 -1.41
N ILE A 328 11.17 -6.33 -1.95
CA ILE A 328 11.76 -5.31 -2.81
C ILE A 328 11.44 -3.94 -2.22
N THR A 329 12.47 -3.18 -1.87
CA THR A 329 12.34 -1.73 -1.62
C THR A 329 12.51 -1.03 -2.96
N VAL A 330 11.52 -0.24 -3.39
CA VAL A 330 11.62 0.56 -4.62
C VAL A 330 12.47 1.81 -4.37
N GLN A 331 13.13 2.29 -5.42
CA GLN A 331 13.79 3.58 -5.37
C GLN A 331 12.78 4.71 -5.52
N GLY A 332 13.03 5.84 -4.85
CA GLY A 332 12.35 7.10 -5.14
C GLY A 332 13.06 8.28 -4.48
N SER A 333 12.32 9.30 -4.03
CA SER A 333 12.89 10.55 -3.52
C SER A 333 13.83 11.20 -4.56
N THR A 334 14.94 11.79 -4.12
CA THR A 334 15.94 12.41 -4.99
C THR A 334 16.99 11.43 -5.52
N SER A 335 16.82 10.13 -5.31
CA SER A 335 17.78 9.10 -5.72
C SER A 335 17.94 9.08 -7.25
N LYS A 336 19.18 8.81 -7.70
CA LYS A 336 19.54 8.76 -9.13
C LYS A 336 20.24 7.45 -9.48
N PRO A 337 20.08 6.93 -10.71
CA PRO A 337 19.19 7.43 -11.78
C PRO A 337 17.71 7.29 -11.38
N ARG A 338 16.82 8.17 -11.87
CA ARG A 338 15.41 8.07 -11.53
C ARG A 338 14.77 6.95 -12.35
N GLU A 339 14.18 5.99 -11.65
CA GLU A 339 13.72 4.74 -12.24
C GLU A 339 12.38 4.29 -11.64
N TRP A 340 11.70 3.40 -12.37
CA TRP A 340 10.55 2.65 -11.87
C TRP A 340 10.82 1.15 -12.07
N LEU A 341 10.24 0.31 -11.21
CA LEU A 341 10.39 -1.14 -11.28
C LEU A 341 9.39 -1.72 -12.29
N ARG A 342 9.89 -2.30 -13.38
CA ARG A 342 9.09 -3.18 -14.23
C ARG A 342 9.05 -4.58 -13.61
N LEU A 343 7.96 -4.89 -12.94
CA LEU A 343 7.74 -6.20 -12.33
C LEU A 343 6.96 -7.10 -13.29
N THR A 344 7.53 -8.22 -13.67
CA THR A 344 6.89 -9.25 -14.48
C THR A 344 6.50 -10.45 -13.61
N ILE A 345 5.26 -10.88 -13.77
CA ILE A 345 4.64 -12.01 -13.08
C ILE A 345 4.35 -13.09 -14.11
N ASP A 346 4.95 -14.27 -13.95
CA ASP A 346 4.63 -15.46 -14.73
C ASP A 346 4.31 -16.63 -13.80
N PRO A 347 3.02 -16.96 -13.57
CA PRO A 347 2.63 -18.01 -12.63
C PRO A 347 3.03 -19.42 -13.09
N ARG A 348 3.51 -19.56 -14.33
CA ARG A 348 4.01 -20.84 -14.88
C ARG A 348 5.52 -20.99 -14.69
N SER A 349 6.21 -19.92 -14.32
CA SER A 349 7.64 -19.93 -14.03
C SER A 349 7.90 -20.41 -12.60
N PRO A 350 8.96 -21.20 -12.35
CA PRO A 350 9.42 -21.50 -10.99
C PRO A 350 9.78 -20.23 -10.19
N GLN A 351 10.22 -19.18 -10.90
CA GLN A 351 10.40 -17.84 -10.35
C GLN A 351 9.22 -16.99 -10.82
N VAL A 352 8.15 -16.96 -10.00
CA VAL A 352 6.89 -16.26 -10.34
C VAL A 352 7.13 -14.77 -10.60
N PHE A 353 8.03 -14.14 -9.84
CA PHE A 353 8.34 -12.72 -9.93
C PHE A 353 9.73 -12.49 -10.54
N SER A 354 9.83 -11.55 -11.47
CA SER A 354 11.10 -11.01 -11.96
C SER A 354 10.99 -9.49 -12.15
N GLY A 355 12.02 -8.76 -11.73
CA GLY A 355 12.04 -7.30 -11.74
C GLY A 355 13.22 -6.75 -12.54
N GLU A 356 12.99 -5.66 -13.26
CA GLU A 356 14.05 -4.83 -13.86
C GLU A 356 13.74 -3.34 -13.64
N ASN A 357 14.75 -2.57 -13.24
CA ASN A 357 14.58 -1.12 -13.13
C ASN A 357 14.68 -0.46 -14.50
N VAL A 358 13.74 0.45 -14.75
CA VAL A 358 13.63 1.21 -16.00
C VAL A 358 13.93 2.67 -15.69
N VAL A 359 15.09 3.13 -16.15
CA VAL A 359 15.47 4.54 -16.05
C VAL A 359 14.58 5.36 -16.97
N TYR A 360 13.85 6.32 -16.39
CA TYR A 360 13.07 7.30 -17.16
C TYR A 360 13.74 8.66 -17.21
N CYS A 361 14.73 8.89 -16.35
CA CYS A 361 15.40 10.18 -16.23
C CYS A 361 16.76 9.99 -15.51
N ASP A 362 17.86 10.41 -16.14
CA ASP A 362 19.23 10.36 -15.62
C ASP A 362 19.86 11.76 -15.52
N ASP A 363 21.14 11.85 -15.11
CA ASP A 363 21.85 13.12 -14.98
C ASP A 363 21.97 13.94 -16.28
N THR A 364 21.73 13.31 -17.44
CA THR A 364 21.81 13.97 -18.75
C THR A 364 20.45 14.39 -19.30
N THR A 365 19.38 13.78 -18.81
CA THR A 365 18.01 13.92 -19.32
C THR A 365 17.05 14.56 -18.33
N CYS A 366 17.37 14.55 -17.02
CA CYS A 366 16.60 15.25 -16.01
C CYS A 366 16.87 16.76 -16.03
N PRO A 367 15.82 17.60 -15.95
CA PRO A 367 15.99 18.99 -15.54
C PRO A 367 16.78 19.04 -14.23
N GLN A 368 17.76 19.96 -14.17
CA GLN A 368 18.57 20.19 -12.96
C GLN A 368 17.76 20.84 -11.85
#